data_AF-A0AAW5L548-F1
#
_entry.id   AF-A0AAW5L548-F1
#
_cell.length_a   1.000
_cell.length_b   1.000
_cell.length_c   1.000
_cell.angle_alpha   90.00
_cell.angle_beta   90.00
_cell.angle_gamma   90.00
#
_symmetry.space_group_name_H-M   'P 1'
#
loop_
_entity.id
_entity.type
_entity.pdbx_description
1 polymer ?
#
loop_
_entity_poly.entity_id
_entity_poly.type
_entity_poly.pdbx_seq_one_letter_code
_entity_poly.pdbx_strand_id
1 'polypeptide(L)' 'LIGFGSFEVRERAAREGRNPQSGESIAIPARKVPAFKAGKQLKEAISN' A
#
# COMPACT_ATOMS: atom_id res chain seq x y z
N LEU A 1 13.88 10.60 1.09
CA LEU A 1 13.85 11.88 1.80
C LEU A 1 14.33 11.63 3.22
N ILE A 2 15.49 12.17 3.60
CA ILE A 2 16.04 11.96 4.94
C ILE A 2 15.03 12.54 5.96
N GLY A 3 14.67 11.75 6.97
CA GLY A 3 13.68 12.15 7.99
C GLY A 3 12.22 11.84 7.67
N PHE A 4 11.75 12.17 6.46
CA PHE A 4 10.34 11.99 6.06
C PHE A 4 9.98 10.53 5.73
N GLY A 5 10.81 9.85 4.93
CA GLY A 5 10.55 8.48 4.48
C GLY A 5 11.08 8.16 3.09
N SER A 6 10.70 6.98 2.60
CA SER A 6 11.12 6.45 1.30
C SER A 6 9.94 5.88 0.51
N PHE A 7 9.98 6.07 -0.81
CA PHE A 7 9.11 5.35 -1.74
C PHE A 7 9.80 4.07 -2.19
N GLU A 8 9.01 3.01 -2.34
CA GLU A 8 9.47 1.70 -2.83
C GLU A 8 8.42 1.11 -3.78
N VAL A 9 8.85 0.18 -4.63
CA VAL A 9 7.95 -0.60 -5.47
C VAL A 9 7.66 -1.92 -4.77
N ARG A 10 6.38 -2.22 -4.52
CA ARG A 10 5.95 -3.52 -4.00
C ARG A 10 5.32 -4.36 -5.09
N GLU A 11 5.69 -5.62 -5.15
CA GLU A 11 5.04 -6.62 -5.99
C GLU A 11 3.85 -7.20 -5.24
N ARG A 12 2.65 -7.09 -5.84
CA ARG A 12 1.44 -7.74 -5.34
C ARG A 12 1.15 -8.94 -6.21
N ALA A 13 1.05 -10.12 -5.59
CA ALA A 13 0.61 -11.33 -6.26
C ALA A 13 -0.84 -11.22 -6.73
N ALA A 14 -1.19 -12.02 -7.74
CA ALA A 14 -2.57 -12.19 -8.18
C ALA A 14 -3.39 -12.80 -7.04
N ARG A 15 -4.64 -12.38 -6.90
CA ARG A 15 -5.55 -12.87 -5.86
C ARG A 15 -7.00 -12.67 -6.27
N GLU A 16 -7.90 -13.40 -5.60
CA GLU A 16 -9.33 -13.12 -5.68
C GLU A 16 -9.70 -12.00 -4.69
N GLY A 17 -10.40 -11.00 -5.20
CA GLY A 17 -11.05 -9.97 -4.41
C GLY A 17 -12.56 -10.08 -4.51
N ARG A 18 -13.26 -9.14 -3.87
CA ARG A 18 -14.71 -9.07 -3.88
C ARG A 18 -15.15 -7.65 -4.21
N ASN A 19 -16.17 -7.49 -5.05
CA ASN A 19 -16.80 -6.20 -5.25
C ASN A 19 -17.42 -5.75 -3.92
N PRO A 20 -17.04 -4.60 -3.34
CA PRO A 20 -17.62 -4.14 -2.08
C PRO A 20 -19.11 -3.79 -2.18
N GLN A 21 -19.65 -3.55 -3.37
CA GLN A 21 -21.06 -3.21 -3.58
C GLN A 21 -21.93 -4.46 -3.79
N SER A 22 -21.53 -5.41 -4.64
CA SER A 22 -22.33 -6.60 -5.00
C SER A 22 -21.94 -7.86 -4.25
N GLY A 23 -20.72 -7.93 -3.71
CA GLY A 23 -20.21 -9.16 -3.12
C GLY A 23 -19.81 -10.23 -4.15
N GLU A 24 -19.71 -9.91 -5.44
CA GLU A 24 -19.24 -10.86 -6.45
C GLU A 24 -17.71 -10.99 -6.40
N SER A 25 -17.20 -12.18 -6.69
CA SER A 25 -15.76 -12.43 -6.78
C SER A 25 -15.16 -11.77 -8.03
N ILE A 26 -14.00 -11.15 -7.88
CA ILE A 26 -13.26 -10.50 -8.97
C ILE A 26 -11.81 -10.97 -8.95
N ALA A 27 -11.29 -11.41 -10.09
CA ALA A 27 -9.87 -11.73 -10.25
C ALA A 27 -9.03 -10.43 -10.28
N ILE A 28 -8.04 -10.33 -9.41
CA ILE A 28 -7.09 -9.20 -9.37
C ILE A 28 -5.73 -9.71 -9.85
N PRO A 29 -5.21 -9.23 -10.99
CA PRO A 29 -3.94 -9.69 -11.53
C PRO A 29 -2.75 -9.20 -10.70
N ALA A 30 -1.62 -9.90 -10.84
CA ALA A 30 -0.36 -9.48 -10.24
C ALA A 30 0.09 -8.14 -10.82
N ARG A 31 0.62 -7.24 -9.97
CA ARG A 31 1.11 -5.94 -10.42
C ARG A 31 2.12 -5.32 -9.45
N LYS A 32 2.90 -4.38 -9.97
CA LYS A 32 3.76 -3.49 -9.19
C LYS A 32 2.96 -2.28 -8.72
N VAL A 33 3.12 -1.90 -7.45
CA VAL A 33 2.49 -0.70 -6.88
C VAL A 33 3.52 0.14 -6.14
N PRO A 34 3.42 1.48 -6.20
CA PRO A 34 4.20 2.33 -5.33
C PRO A 34 3.70 2.18 -3.89
N ALA A 35 4.64 2.17 -2.95
CA ALA A 35 4.38 2.22 -1.53
C ALA A 35 5.28 3.26 -0.86
N PHE A 36 4.81 3.85 0.22
CA PHE A 36 5.58 4.78 1.02
C PHE A 36 5.84 4.18 2.41
N LYS A 37 7.10 4.22 2.84
CA LYS A 37 7.52 3.86 4.18
C LYS A 37 7.83 5.15 4.94
N ALA A 38 6.96 5.49 5.88
CA ALA A 38 7.11 6.66 6.74
C ALA A 38 8.38 6.55 7.61
N GLY A 39 9.18 7.61 7.61
CA GLY A 39 10.36 7.78 8.45
C GLY A 39 9.99 8.11 9.89
N LYS A 40 10.99 8.04 10.78
CA LYS A 40 10.83 8.27 12.22
C LYS A 40 10.24 9.66 12.51
N GLN A 41 10.80 10.71 11.92
CA GLN A 41 10.37 12.10 12.18
C GLN A 41 8.91 12.34 11.79
N LEU A 42 8.47 11.80 10.64
CA LEU A 42 7.07 11.91 10.22
C LEU A 42 6.12 11.20 11.20
N LYS A 43 6.51 10.02 11.70
CA LYS A 43 5.69 9.28 12.68
C LYS A 43 5.58 10.03 14.00
N GLU A 44 6.71 10.51 14.52
CA GLU A 44 6.77 11.27 15.78
C GLU A 44 5.96 12.56 15.70
N ALA A 45 5.98 13.25 14.55
CA ALA A 45 5.19 14.47 14.36
C ALA A 45 3.66 14.27 14.37
N ILE A 46 3.18 13.03 14.20
CA ILE A 46 1.74 12.70 14.08
C ILE A 46 1.23 11.93 15.30
N SER A 47 2.08 11.20 16.00
CA SER A 47 1.70 10.47 17.21
C SER A 47 1.45 11.43 18.39
N ASN A 48 0.17 11.71 18.66
CA ASN A 48 -0.31 12.28 19.93
C ASN A 48 -0.24 11.25 21.06
#